data_AF-A0A4Q3ECS9-F1
#
_entry.id   AF-A0A4Q3ECS9-F1
#
_cell.length_a   1.000
_cell.length_b   1.000
_cell.length_c   1.000
_cell.angle_alpha   90.00
_cell.angle_beta   90.00
_cell.angle_gamma   90.00
#
_symmetry.space_group_name_H-M   'P 1'
#
loop_
_entity.id
_entity.type
_entity.pdbx_description
1 polymer ?
#
loop_
_entity_poly.entity_id
_entity_poly.type
_entity_poly.pdbx_seq_one_letter_code
_entity_poly.pdbx_strand_id
1 'polypeptide(L)'
;MIHHSLKKLTAFGTACFITAGLYAQTPATNPALKIYRAAPTKINDLVNTKLDVRFDYAKHYLYGKEWVTLKPHFYPTDSLTLDAKGMDINQISVVKNGKNVPLKYVYDGLILKINLDKKYSSAENYTLYLSYTAKPDELKVKGSAAISDAKGLYFINSDGADKTKPTQIWTQGETESSSAWFPTIDHPSQKTLEEISMTVP
;
A
#
# COMPACT_ATOMS: atom_id res chain seq x y z
N MET A 1 -29.48 -13.81 -76.83
CA MET A 1 -30.93 -13.81 -76.62
C MET A 1 -31.26 -15.01 -75.75
N ILE A 2 -31.62 -14.77 -74.48
CA ILE A 2 -32.57 -15.53 -73.64
C ILE A 2 -32.55 -14.84 -72.27
N HIS A 3 -33.72 -14.31 -71.91
CA HIS A 3 -34.03 -13.56 -70.71
C HIS A 3 -33.78 -14.37 -69.42
N HIS A 4 -33.13 -13.76 -68.44
CA HIS A 4 -33.24 -14.18 -67.03
C HIS A 4 -34.34 -13.35 -66.36
N SER A 5 -35.41 -14.02 -65.93
CA SER A 5 -36.53 -13.41 -65.22
C SER A 5 -36.24 -13.42 -63.71
N LEU A 6 -36.09 -12.23 -63.13
CA LEU A 6 -35.89 -12.01 -61.70
C LEU A 6 -37.26 -11.98 -61.01
N LYS A 7 -37.63 -13.03 -60.27
CA LYS A 7 -38.80 -13.00 -59.38
C LYS A 7 -38.41 -12.26 -58.09
N LYS A 8 -39.01 -11.08 -57.88
CA LYS A 8 -38.94 -10.34 -56.60
C LYS A 8 -39.78 -11.08 -55.56
N LEU A 9 -39.17 -11.51 -54.47
CA LEU A 9 -39.86 -12.02 -53.28
C LEU A 9 -39.80 -10.94 -52.21
N THR A 10 -40.93 -10.30 -51.97
CA THR A 10 -41.15 -9.35 -50.87
C THR A 10 -41.39 -10.15 -49.59
N ALA A 11 -40.46 -10.10 -48.64
CA ALA A 11 -40.63 -10.66 -47.31
C ALA A 11 -41.06 -9.55 -46.33
N PHE A 12 -42.28 -9.66 -45.81
CA PHE A 12 -42.75 -8.86 -44.67
C PHE A 12 -42.06 -9.36 -43.39
N GLY A 13 -41.14 -8.58 -42.84
CA GLY A 13 -40.51 -8.85 -41.54
C GLY A 13 -41.32 -8.23 -40.41
N THR A 14 -42.00 -9.04 -39.60
CA THR A 14 -42.64 -8.59 -38.37
C THR A 14 -41.55 -8.44 -37.29
N ALA A 15 -41.30 -7.20 -36.85
CA ALA A 15 -40.40 -6.93 -35.72
C ALA A 15 -41.08 -7.35 -34.41
N CYS A 16 -40.58 -8.40 -33.78
CA CYS A 16 -40.99 -8.80 -32.43
C CYS A 16 -40.13 -8.03 -31.42
N PHE A 17 -40.67 -6.98 -30.82
CA PHE A 17 -40.02 -6.26 -29.72
C PHE A 17 -40.20 -7.07 -28.43
N ILE A 18 -39.14 -7.74 -27.98
CA ILE A 18 -39.08 -8.37 -26.67
C ILE A 18 -38.79 -7.26 -25.65
N THR A 19 -39.79 -6.87 -24.86
CA THR A 19 -39.59 -5.98 -23.71
C THR A 19 -39.00 -6.79 -22.56
N ALA A 20 -37.68 -6.76 -22.41
CA ALA A 20 -37.03 -7.26 -21.20
C ALA A 20 -37.41 -6.33 -20.03
N GLY A 21 -38.20 -6.84 -19.08
CA GLY A 21 -38.48 -6.12 -17.84
C GLY A 21 -37.19 -5.94 -17.03
N LEU A 22 -36.80 -4.69 -16.78
CA LEU A 22 -35.73 -4.35 -15.85
C LEU A 22 -36.24 -4.64 -14.42
N TYR A 23 -35.89 -5.79 -13.87
CA TYR A 23 -36.02 -6.03 -12.43
C TYR A 23 -34.88 -5.29 -11.72
N ALA A 24 -35.21 -4.23 -10.99
CA ALA A 24 -34.26 -3.64 -10.04
C ALA A 24 -33.91 -4.68 -8.97
N GLN A 25 -32.63 -4.95 -8.77
CA GLN A 25 -32.17 -5.81 -7.67
C GLN A 25 -32.56 -5.15 -6.34
N THR A 26 -33.37 -5.82 -5.54
CA THR A 26 -33.53 -5.45 -4.12
C THR A 26 -32.18 -5.63 -3.44
N PRO A 27 -31.61 -4.60 -2.77
CA PRO A 27 -30.32 -4.75 -2.12
C PRO A 27 -30.44 -5.83 -1.05
N ALA A 28 -29.70 -6.93 -1.24
CA ALA A 28 -29.60 -7.97 -0.25
C ALA A 28 -29.12 -7.34 1.07
N THR A 29 -29.82 -7.63 2.17
CA THR A 29 -29.44 -7.12 3.49
C THR A 29 -28.16 -7.83 3.93
N ASN A 30 -27.00 -7.24 3.65
CA ASN A 30 -25.71 -7.77 4.08
C ASN A 30 -25.50 -7.46 5.57
N PRO A 31 -25.51 -8.46 6.48
CA PRO A 31 -25.34 -8.24 7.91
C PRO A 31 -24.00 -7.59 8.26
N ALA A 32 -22.97 -7.79 7.43
CA ALA A 32 -21.65 -7.18 7.62
C ALA A 32 -21.66 -5.66 7.47
N LEU A 33 -22.62 -5.08 6.75
CA LEU A 33 -22.81 -3.62 6.62
C LEU A 33 -23.48 -3.00 7.84
N LYS A 34 -24.08 -3.81 8.73
CA LYS A 34 -24.68 -3.35 9.98
C LYS A 34 -23.67 -3.24 11.13
N ILE A 35 -22.47 -3.78 10.96
CA ILE A 35 -21.40 -3.70 11.95
C ILE A 35 -20.76 -2.31 11.87
N TYR A 36 -20.92 -1.51 12.92
CA TYR A 36 -20.23 -0.23 13.06
C TYR A 36 -18.72 -0.46 13.10
N ARG A 37 -17.99 0.22 12.21
CA ARG A 37 -16.53 0.21 12.16
C ARG A 37 -16.06 1.63 12.45
N ALA A 38 -15.64 1.88 13.69
CA ALA A 38 -15.08 3.17 14.07
C ALA A 38 -13.81 3.45 13.26
N ALA A 39 -13.63 4.69 12.81
CA ALA A 39 -12.35 5.12 12.28
C ALA A 39 -11.32 5.14 13.43
N PRO A 40 -10.07 4.75 13.18
CA PRO A 40 -9.03 4.84 14.20
C PRO A 40 -8.75 6.31 14.53
N THR A 41 -8.25 6.54 15.75
CA THR A 41 -7.80 7.86 16.17
C THR A 41 -6.61 8.32 15.32
N LYS A 42 -6.70 9.52 14.75
CA LYS A 42 -5.61 10.16 14.03
C LYS A 42 -4.80 11.05 14.98
N ILE A 43 -3.57 10.65 15.27
CA ILE A 43 -2.63 11.44 16.08
C ILE A 43 -1.74 12.30 15.19
N ASN A 44 -1.25 11.72 14.10
CA ASN A 44 -0.44 12.38 13.08
C ASN A 44 -1.06 12.18 11.69
N ASP A 45 -0.82 13.16 10.82
CA ASP A 45 -1.10 13.07 9.40
C ASP A 45 0.22 12.84 8.65
N LEU A 46 0.18 11.92 7.68
CA LEU A 46 1.22 11.85 6.64
C LEU A 46 1.05 13.04 5.69
N VAL A 47 2.15 13.70 5.35
CA VAL A 47 2.15 14.84 4.41
C VAL A 47 2.87 14.44 3.11
N ASN A 48 4.08 13.90 3.23
CA ASN A 48 4.87 13.46 2.09
C ASN A 48 5.73 12.26 2.48
N THR A 49 5.83 11.28 1.60
CA THR A 49 6.66 10.08 1.76
C THR A 49 7.58 9.99 0.57
N LYS A 50 8.88 10.06 0.80
CA LYS A 50 9.90 9.84 -0.23
C LYS A 50 10.69 8.59 0.10
N LEU A 51 10.74 7.66 -0.84
CA LEU A 51 11.44 6.40 -0.75
C LEU A 51 12.60 6.34 -1.75
N ASP A 52 13.75 5.88 -1.28
CA ASP A 52 14.91 5.49 -2.10
C ASP A 52 15.26 4.05 -1.73
N VAL A 53 14.91 3.12 -2.63
CA VAL A 53 14.92 1.68 -2.35
C VAL A 53 15.72 0.91 -3.38
N ARG A 54 16.32 -0.19 -2.92
CA ARG A 54 17.00 -1.17 -3.77
C ARG A 54 16.77 -2.57 -3.24
N PHE A 55 16.90 -3.57 -4.11
CA PHE A 55 16.52 -4.95 -3.81
C PHE A 55 17.73 -5.88 -3.78
N ASP A 56 17.69 -6.83 -2.84
CA ASP A 56 18.60 -7.98 -2.78
C ASP A 56 17.83 -9.22 -3.22
N TYR A 57 18.00 -9.61 -4.49
CA TYR A 57 17.29 -10.74 -5.06
C TYR A 57 17.73 -12.08 -4.47
N ALA A 58 18.96 -12.19 -3.96
CA ALA A 58 19.44 -13.44 -3.36
C ALA A 58 18.88 -13.64 -1.94
N LYS A 59 18.72 -12.54 -1.18
CA LYS A 59 18.21 -12.58 0.19
C LYS A 59 16.71 -12.31 0.32
N HIS A 60 16.07 -11.84 -0.75
CA HIS A 60 14.69 -11.32 -0.74
C HIS A 60 14.51 -10.14 0.21
N TYR A 61 15.49 -9.24 0.25
CA TYR A 61 15.46 -8.04 1.09
C TYR A 61 15.24 -6.78 0.26
N LEU A 62 14.63 -5.79 0.89
CA LEU A 62 14.63 -4.42 0.42
C LEU A 62 15.48 -3.57 1.37
N TYR A 63 16.46 -2.86 0.82
CA TYR A 63 17.23 -1.86 1.57
C TYR A 63 16.62 -0.49 1.31
N GLY A 64 16.10 0.13 2.37
CA GLY A 64 15.31 1.36 2.28
C GLY A 64 16.00 2.55 2.92
N LYS A 65 15.86 3.69 2.25
CA LYS A 65 15.98 5.02 2.82
C LYS A 65 14.67 5.74 2.62
N GLU A 66 14.20 6.41 3.65
CA GLU A 66 12.93 7.11 3.63
C GLU A 66 13.05 8.50 4.24
N TRP A 67 12.35 9.44 3.63
CA TRP A 67 12.06 10.76 4.19
C TRP A 67 10.55 10.90 4.30
N VAL A 68 10.03 10.76 5.51
CA VAL A 68 8.61 10.91 5.79
C VAL A 68 8.37 12.22 6.51
N THR A 69 7.53 13.06 5.92
CA THR A 69 7.10 14.33 6.48
C THR A 69 5.72 14.16 7.09
N LEU A 70 5.61 14.49 8.37
CA LEU A 70 4.38 14.39 9.13
C LEU A 70 4.09 15.69 9.87
N LYS A 71 2.88 15.77 10.40
CA LYS A 71 2.49 16.75 11.40
C LYS A 71 1.50 16.14 12.38
N PRO A 72 1.34 16.69 13.60
CA PRO A 72 0.22 16.35 14.45
C PRO A 72 -1.11 16.65 13.75
N HIS A 73 -2.08 15.76 13.89
CA HIS A 73 -3.42 15.93 13.31
C HIS A 73 -4.17 17.09 13.97
N PHE A 74 -4.11 17.18 15.29
CA PHE A 74 -4.78 18.24 16.05
C PHE A 74 -3.99 18.71 17.27
N TYR A 75 -3.83 17.85 18.27
CA TYR A 75 -3.12 18.21 19.50
C TYR A 75 -1.60 18.15 19.32
N PRO A 76 -0.85 19.08 19.93
CA PRO A 76 0.60 18.99 19.90
C PRO A 76 1.14 17.70 20.53
N THR A 77 2.06 17.03 19.83
CA THR A 77 2.68 15.76 20.26
C THR A 77 4.21 15.84 20.21
N ASP A 78 4.86 15.09 21.10
CA ASP A 78 6.31 14.86 21.17
C ASP A 78 6.69 13.41 20.83
N SER A 79 5.74 12.64 20.29
CA SER A 79 5.95 11.25 19.88
C SER A 79 5.25 10.95 18.56
N LEU A 80 5.78 9.94 17.87
CA LEU A 80 5.21 9.38 16.65
C LEU A 80 5.18 7.85 16.76
N THR A 81 4.13 7.24 16.23
CA THR A 81 4.04 5.79 16.04
C THR A 81 3.95 5.47 14.55
N LEU A 82 4.79 4.56 14.08
CA LEU A 82 4.77 4.03 12.71
C LEU A 82 4.67 2.49 12.76
N ASP A 83 3.92 1.92 11.84
CA ASP A 83 3.95 0.49 11.54
C ASP A 83 5.21 0.17 10.72
N ALA A 84 5.96 -0.82 11.17
CA ALA A 84 7.15 -1.35 10.49
C ALA A 84 7.28 -2.83 10.84
N LYS A 85 6.76 -3.71 9.99
CA LYS A 85 6.60 -5.14 10.27
C LYS A 85 7.83 -5.91 9.82
N GLY A 86 8.55 -6.52 10.76
CA GLY A 86 9.67 -7.43 10.51
C GLY A 86 10.90 -6.80 9.87
N MET A 87 11.15 -5.52 10.16
CA MET A 87 12.27 -4.77 9.58
C MET A 87 13.47 -4.76 10.53
N ASP A 88 14.67 -4.61 9.98
CA ASP A 88 15.82 -4.15 10.75
C ASP A 88 15.94 -2.63 10.61
N ILE A 89 15.88 -1.91 11.73
CA ILE A 89 15.96 -0.45 11.75
C ILE A 89 17.40 -0.04 12.05
N ASN A 90 18.05 0.62 11.09
CA ASN A 90 19.44 1.04 11.20
C ASN A 90 19.57 2.45 11.77
N GLN A 91 18.70 3.36 11.35
CA GLN A 91 18.73 4.76 11.77
C GLN A 91 17.33 5.36 11.72
N ILE A 92 17.00 6.14 12.75
CA ILE A 92 15.89 7.09 12.76
C ILE A 92 16.42 8.44 13.20
N SER A 93 16.12 9.49 12.44
CA SER A 93 16.60 10.84 12.72
C SER A 93 15.57 11.87 12.30
N VAL A 94 15.48 12.99 13.01
CA VAL A 94 14.79 14.16 12.50
C VAL A 94 15.73 14.94 11.58
N VAL A 95 15.22 15.41 10.44
CA VAL A 95 15.97 16.25 9.52
C VAL A 95 15.84 17.71 9.97
N LYS A 96 16.95 18.34 10.31
CA LYS A 96 17.01 19.75 10.72
C LYS A 96 18.17 20.46 10.04
N ASN A 97 17.88 21.59 9.40
CA ASN A 97 18.90 22.43 8.74
C ASN A 97 19.84 21.61 7.81
N GLY A 98 19.25 20.67 7.05
CA GLY A 98 19.98 19.78 6.15
C GLY A 98 20.81 18.67 6.84
N LYS A 99 20.66 18.48 8.16
CA LYS A 99 21.38 17.46 8.93
C LYS A 99 20.41 16.48 9.58
N ASN A 100 20.85 15.22 9.71
CA ASN A 100 20.12 14.18 10.43
C ASN A 100 20.52 14.21 11.91
N VAL A 101 19.55 14.45 12.78
CA VAL A 101 19.74 14.40 14.24
C VAL A 101 19.08 13.12 14.77
N PRO A 102 19.84 12.17 15.36
CA PRO A 102 19.29 10.90 15.84
C PRO A 102 18.16 11.08 16.86
N LEU A 103 17.13 10.23 16.74
CA LEU A 103 16.03 10.15 17.70
C LEU A 103 16.10 8.85 18.51
N LYS A 104 15.53 8.88 19.72
CA LYS A 104 15.33 7.67 20.52
C LYS A 104 14.03 6.99 20.08
N TYR A 105 14.00 5.67 20.06
CA TYR A 105 12.81 4.91 19.74
C TYR A 105 12.81 3.57 20.48
N VAL A 106 11.63 2.98 20.57
CA VAL A 106 11.41 1.58 20.95
C VAL A 106 10.76 0.87 19.78
N TYR A 107 11.21 -0.34 19.50
CA TYR A 107 10.71 -1.15 18.41
C TYR A 107 10.51 -2.59 18.89
N ASP A 108 9.33 -3.15 18.65
CA ASP A 108 8.96 -4.52 19.03
C ASP A 108 8.96 -5.50 17.85
N GLY A 109 9.41 -5.06 16.68
CA GLY A 109 9.36 -5.84 15.44
C GLY A 109 8.09 -5.61 14.61
N LEU A 110 7.11 -4.86 15.10
CA LEU A 110 5.87 -4.52 14.39
C LEU A 110 5.59 -3.02 14.39
N ILE A 111 5.83 -2.37 15.53
CA ILE A 111 5.48 -0.97 15.78
C ILE A 111 6.71 -0.20 16.26
N LEU A 112 7.01 0.90 15.57
CA LEU A 112 8.02 1.87 15.95
C LEU A 112 7.40 2.99 16.77
N LYS A 113 7.82 3.14 18.02
CA LYS A 113 7.47 4.26 18.90
C LYS A 113 8.66 5.20 19.01
N ILE A 114 8.57 6.37 18.39
CA ILE A 114 9.65 7.33 18.22
C ILE A 114 9.41 8.52 19.15
N ASN A 115 10.43 8.88 19.93
CA ASN A 115 10.43 10.11 20.72
C ASN A 115 10.95 11.24 19.82
N LEU A 116 10.10 12.23 19.55
CA LEU A 116 10.48 13.42 18.81
C LEU A 116 11.41 14.28 19.67
N ASP A 117 12.22 15.10 19.00
CA ASP A 117 13.19 15.98 19.64
C ASP A 117 12.54 17.16 20.39
N LYS A 118 11.29 17.46 20.06
CA LYS A 118 10.45 18.44 20.73
C LYS A 118 8.99 18.12 20.52
N LYS A 119 8.12 18.86 21.21
CA LYS A 119 6.70 18.91 20.91
C LYS A 119 6.45 19.74 19.64
N TYR A 120 5.73 19.15 18.69
CA TYR A 120 5.28 19.78 17.45
C TYR A 120 3.80 20.12 17.56
N SER A 121 3.38 21.24 17.00
CA SER A 121 1.96 21.62 16.85
C SER A 121 1.40 21.21 15.48
N SER A 122 0.07 21.24 15.31
CA SER A 122 -0.61 20.87 14.04
C SER A 122 -0.31 21.79 12.86
N ALA A 123 0.33 22.93 13.11
CA ALA A 123 0.83 23.86 12.10
C ALA A 123 2.28 23.58 11.67
N GLU A 124 2.97 22.67 12.36
CA GLU A 124 4.39 22.38 12.13
C GLU A 124 4.57 21.01 11.49
N ASN A 125 5.20 21.01 10.31
CA ASN A 125 5.70 19.78 9.71
C ASN A 125 7.07 19.43 10.29
N TYR A 126 7.35 18.14 10.37
CA TYR A 126 8.68 17.61 10.62
C TYR A 126 8.95 16.44 9.69
N THR A 127 10.20 16.29 9.27
CA THR A 127 10.63 15.21 8.40
C THR A 127 11.54 14.27 9.18
N LEU A 128 11.21 12.99 9.17
CA LEU A 128 12.08 11.94 9.65
C LEU A 128 12.84 11.32 8.48
N TYR A 129 14.14 11.08 8.70
CA TYR A 129 14.95 10.20 7.89
C TYR A 129 15.00 8.82 8.55
N LEU A 130 14.70 7.78 7.79
CA LEU A 130 14.83 6.39 8.20
C LEU A 130 15.76 5.64 7.25
N SER A 131 16.61 4.78 7.81
CA SER A 131 17.30 3.73 7.05
C SER A 131 16.99 2.39 7.67
N TYR A 132 16.59 1.43 6.84
CA TYR A 132 16.10 0.13 7.29
C TYR A 132 16.34 -0.97 6.24
N THR A 133 16.14 -2.21 6.67
CA THR A 133 16.07 -3.39 5.80
C THR A 133 14.74 -4.09 6.03
N ALA A 134 13.92 -4.19 4.98
CA ALA A 134 12.70 -4.97 5.01
C ALA A 134 12.95 -6.42 4.58
N LYS A 135 12.35 -7.37 5.31
CA LYS A 135 12.59 -8.81 5.18
C LYS A 135 11.24 -9.55 5.06
N PRO A 136 10.48 -9.31 3.96
CA PRO A 136 9.10 -9.75 3.83
C PRO A 136 8.91 -11.26 3.99
N ASP A 137 9.86 -12.08 3.52
CA ASP A 137 9.76 -13.54 3.63
C ASP A 137 10.06 -14.08 5.03
N GLU A 138 10.74 -13.31 5.88
CA GLU A 138 10.97 -13.66 7.28
C GLU A 138 9.79 -13.29 8.18
N LEU A 139 8.86 -12.47 7.68
CA LEU A 139 7.74 -11.96 8.44
C LEU A 139 6.70 -13.07 8.67
N LYS A 140 6.55 -13.48 9.93
CA LYS A 140 5.55 -14.46 10.36
C LYS A 140 4.22 -13.77 10.70
N VAL A 141 3.36 -13.52 9.71
CA VAL A 141 2.01 -12.98 9.92
C VAL A 141 0.94 -14.04 9.65
N LYS A 142 -0.15 -14.03 10.42
CA LYS A 142 -1.40 -14.72 10.04
C LYS A 142 -2.12 -13.88 8.99
N GLY A 143 -2.20 -14.37 7.75
CA GLY A 143 -2.97 -13.75 6.68
C GLY A 143 -4.50 -13.81 6.87
N SER A 144 -5.24 -13.21 5.94
CA SER A 144 -6.70 -13.24 5.90
C SER A 144 -7.24 -14.55 5.30
N ALA A 145 -8.56 -14.77 5.37
CA ALA A 145 -9.19 -15.98 4.81
C ALA A 145 -9.01 -16.16 3.28
N ALA A 146 -8.54 -15.14 2.57
CA ALA A 146 -8.30 -15.16 1.12
C ALA A 146 -6.80 -15.10 0.72
N ILE A 147 -5.92 -14.59 1.60
CA ILE A 147 -4.48 -14.46 1.34
C ILE A 147 -3.71 -14.92 2.57
N SER A 148 -2.96 -16.03 2.45
CA SER A 148 -2.24 -16.63 3.57
C SER A 148 -1.00 -15.82 4.01
N ASP A 149 -0.42 -15.03 3.10
CA ASP A 149 0.85 -14.35 3.31
C ASP A 149 0.67 -12.83 3.22
N ALA A 150 0.49 -12.13 4.34
CA ALA A 150 0.42 -10.66 4.39
C ALA A 150 1.83 -10.05 4.42
N LYS A 151 2.64 -10.31 3.38
CA LYS A 151 4.08 -9.97 3.35
C LYS A 151 4.42 -8.65 2.66
N GLY A 152 3.45 -8.01 1.98
CA GLY A 152 3.59 -6.67 1.40
C GLY A 152 4.46 -6.55 0.14
N LEU A 153 5.55 -7.34 0.06
CA LEU A 153 6.54 -7.36 -1.01
C LEU A 153 6.89 -8.81 -1.36
N TYR A 154 6.93 -9.12 -2.64
CA TYR A 154 7.09 -10.48 -3.16
C TYR A 154 8.22 -10.53 -4.19
N PHE A 155 9.09 -11.51 -4.04
CA PHE A 155 10.17 -11.84 -4.97
C PHE A 155 9.76 -13.07 -5.78
N ILE A 156 9.55 -12.90 -7.08
CA ILE A 156 9.08 -13.97 -7.98
C ILE A 156 10.23 -14.39 -8.88
N ASN A 157 10.60 -15.67 -8.84
CA ASN A 157 11.68 -16.25 -9.64
C ASN A 157 12.97 -15.40 -9.59
N SER A 158 13.35 -15.00 -8.38
CA SER A 158 14.46 -14.07 -8.11
C SER A 158 15.82 -14.62 -8.53
N ASP A 159 16.00 -15.95 -8.50
CA ASP A 159 17.18 -16.68 -8.94
C ASP A 159 17.12 -17.08 -10.43
N GLY A 160 15.98 -16.87 -11.10
CA GLY A 160 15.75 -17.24 -12.49
C GLY A 160 15.82 -18.76 -12.73
N ALA A 161 15.59 -19.58 -11.71
CA ALA A 161 15.62 -21.04 -11.82
C ALA A 161 14.51 -21.56 -12.73
N ASP A 162 13.31 -20.98 -12.65
CA ASP A 162 12.18 -21.33 -13.52
C ASP A 162 12.28 -20.57 -14.85
N LYS A 163 12.68 -21.26 -15.92
CA LYS A 163 12.82 -20.65 -17.26
C LYS A 163 11.49 -20.29 -17.93
N THR A 164 10.36 -20.72 -17.37
CA THR A 164 9.02 -20.42 -17.88
C THR A 164 8.43 -19.16 -17.27
N LYS A 165 9.09 -18.56 -16.26
CA LYS A 165 8.63 -17.37 -15.56
C LYS A 165 9.65 -16.23 -15.63
N PRO A 166 9.22 -14.97 -15.77
CA PRO A 166 10.12 -13.83 -15.62
C PRO A 166 10.51 -13.63 -14.14
N THR A 167 11.66 -12.99 -13.92
CA THR A 167 12.03 -12.44 -12.60
C THR A 167 11.22 -11.18 -12.34
N GLN A 168 10.50 -11.11 -11.23
CA GLN A 168 9.63 -9.98 -10.90
C GLN A 168 9.68 -9.65 -9.42
N ILE A 169 9.37 -8.39 -9.12
CA ILE A 169 9.11 -7.91 -7.76
C ILE A 169 7.76 -7.22 -7.76
N TRP A 170 6.86 -7.67 -6.90
CA TRP A 170 5.51 -7.11 -6.77
C TRP A 170 5.26 -6.65 -5.34
N THR A 171 4.47 -5.59 -5.18
CA THR A 171 3.93 -5.19 -3.88
C THR A 171 2.44 -5.47 -3.81
N GLN A 172 1.94 -5.83 -2.64
CA GLN A 172 0.52 -5.93 -2.35
C GLN A 172 0.28 -5.31 -0.96
N GLY A 173 -0.18 -4.06 -0.96
CA GLY A 173 -0.31 -3.27 0.27
C GLY A 173 -1.66 -3.42 0.98
N GLU A 174 -2.68 -3.97 0.32
CA GLU A 174 -4.02 -4.05 0.91
C GLU A 174 -4.12 -5.17 1.97
N THR A 175 -4.75 -4.96 3.12
CA THR A 175 -5.31 -3.67 3.58
C THR A 175 -4.29 -2.81 4.32
N GLU A 176 -3.31 -3.46 4.97
CA GLU A 176 -2.29 -2.84 5.84
C GLU A 176 -1.00 -3.67 5.77
N SER A 177 -0.52 -3.93 4.55
CA SER A 177 0.70 -4.70 4.29
C SER A 177 1.84 -3.82 3.77
N SER A 178 1.63 -2.52 3.59
CA SER A 178 2.67 -1.57 3.15
C SER A 178 3.79 -1.46 4.18
N SER A 179 3.43 -1.53 5.46
CA SER A 179 4.36 -1.57 6.59
C SER A 179 5.27 -2.78 6.64
N ALA A 180 5.09 -3.79 5.76
CA ALA A 180 6.04 -4.89 5.61
C ALA A 180 7.23 -4.54 4.68
N TRP A 181 7.16 -3.44 3.93
CA TRP A 181 8.25 -3.02 3.03
C TRP A 181 8.73 -1.56 3.20
N PHE A 182 7.96 -0.68 3.84
CA PHE A 182 8.45 0.60 4.36
C PHE A 182 7.70 1.06 5.62
N PRO A 183 8.35 1.71 6.61
CA PRO A 183 7.67 2.29 7.77
C PRO A 183 6.60 3.32 7.39
N THR A 184 5.39 3.23 7.94
CA THR A 184 4.33 4.22 7.66
C THR A 184 3.21 4.18 8.72
N ILE A 185 2.24 5.08 8.65
CA ILE A 185 0.97 4.90 9.38
C ILE A 185 0.08 4.07 8.47
N ASP A 186 0.10 2.74 8.65
CA ASP A 186 -0.43 1.78 7.69
C ASP A 186 -1.92 1.55 7.90
N HIS A 187 -2.72 2.57 7.58
CA HIS A 187 -4.17 2.53 7.69
C HIS A 187 -4.82 3.20 6.47
N PRO A 188 -5.90 2.63 5.88
CA PRO A 188 -6.56 3.15 4.67
C PRO A 188 -7.06 4.60 4.76
N SER A 189 -7.25 5.12 5.97
CA SER A 189 -7.69 6.51 6.19
C SER A 189 -6.56 7.55 6.11
N GLN A 190 -5.32 7.12 5.92
CA GLN A 190 -4.15 7.98 5.75
C GLN A 190 -3.92 8.29 4.27
N LYS A 191 -3.51 9.52 3.99
CA LYS A 191 -3.18 9.99 2.64
C LYS A 191 -1.85 10.71 2.68
N THR A 192 -1.03 10.55 1.66
CA THR A 192 0.27 11.20 1.54
C THR A 192 0.55 11.53 0.08
N LEU A 193 1.34 12.58 -0.16
CA LEU A 193 2.10 12.64 -1.41
C LEU A 193 3.17 11.54 -1.37
N GLU A 194 3.47 10.92 -2.50
CA GLU A 194 4.45 9.84 -2.58
C GLU A 194 5.42 10.06 -3.74
N GLU A 195 6.71 9.88 -3.46
CA GLU A 195 7.80 9.83 -4.43
C GLU A 195 8.60 8.57 -4.16
N ILE A 196 8.82 7.74 -5.18
CA ILE A 196 9.61 6.51 -5.04
C ILE A 196 10.71 6.49 -6.09
N SER A 197 11.95 6.39 -5.64
CA SER A 197 13.12 6.07 -6.45
C SER A 197 13.49 4.62 -6.21
N MET A 198 13.61 3.84 -7.29
CA MET A 198 13.95 2.41 -7.24
C MET A 198 15.21 2.14 -8.04
N THR A 199 16.20 1.51 -7.41
CA THR A 199 17.35 0.93 -8.12
C THR A 199 17.04 -0.51 -8.48
N VAL A 200 17.06 -0.80 -9.79
CA VAL A 200 16.82 -2.13 -10.37
C VAL A 200 18.08 -2.63 -11.09
N PRO A 201 18.24 -3.95 -11.29
CA PRO A 201 19.36 -4.54 -12.04
C PRO A 201 19.47 -4.08 -13.50
#